data_AF-A0A1T1HF46-F1
#
_entry.id   AF-A0A1T1HF46-F1
#
_cell.length_a   1.000
_cell.length_b   1.000
_cell.length_c   1.000
_cell.angle_alpha   90.00
_cell.angle_beta   90.00
_cell.angle_gamma   90.00
#
_symmetry.space_group_name_H-M   'P 1'
#
loop_
_entity.id
_entity.type
_entity.pdbx_description
1 polymer ?
#
loop_
_entity_poly.entity_id
_entity_poly.type
_entity_poly.pdbx_seq_one_letter_code
_entity_poly.pdbx_strand_id
1 'polypeptide(L)'
;MKRLLTSVALLGACLPTFADTSPAEGYQLPTDTVLKVQVLMDKNISQGETVSHLLLKSTGSETGATLPERCLLSADAAIDQGKLSLHVNRALCVEPNGHIFDGVMDAVIISDSGNQGVTTPCVGSSCNQAVLQAGVDYRLKLNKSADIALGVNQTEQINIQRRNHTPDAAAAQ
;
A
#
# COMPACT_ATOMS: atom_id res chain seq x y z
N MET A 1 32.71 63.71 -1.62
CA MET A 1 31.29 63.45 -1.97
C MET A 1 31.22 62.22 -2.90
N LYS A 2 30.58 61.13 -2.46
CA LYS A 2 30.01 59.98 -3.23
C LYS A 2 29.90 58.78 -2.26
N ARG A 3 28.77 58.64 -1.56
CA ARG A 3 27.56 57.84 -1.88
C ARG A 3 27.76 56.32 -1.68
N LEU A 4 27.23 55.87 -0.54
CA LEU A 4 26.43 54.66 -0.26
C LEU A 4 26.48 53.52 -1.27
N LEU A 5 26.57 52.28 -0.77
CA LEU A 5 25.62 51.20 -1.08
C LEU A 5 25.72 50.10 -0.01
N THR A 6 24.67 50.00 0.79
CA THR A 6 24.42 48.99 1.81
C THR A 6 23.86 47.74 1.13
N SER A 7 24.60 46.63 1.15
CA SER A 7 24.12 45.34 0.62
C SER A 7 23.44 44.54 1.71
N VAL A 8 22.10 44.54 1.70
CA VAL A 8 21.27 43.64 2.52
C VAL A 8 21.23 42.28 1.83
N ALA A 9 21.87 41.28 2.42
CA ALA A 9 21.79 39.90 1.96
C ALA A 9 20.46 39.29 2.45
N LEU A 10 19.52 39.03 1.52
CA LEU A 10 18.36 38.19 1.79
C LEU A 10 18.81 36.73 1.88
N LEU A 11 18.81 36.18 3.09
CA LEU A 11 18.86 34.74 3.33
C LEU A 11 17.51 34.14 2.91
N GLY A 12 17.47 33.60 1.69
CA GLY A 12 16.36 32.83 1.18
C GLY A 12 16.17 31.56 2.01
N ALA A 13 14.99 31.44 2.62
CA ALA A 13 14.55 30.26 3.35
C ALA A 13 14.51 29.05 2.42
N CYS A 14 15.36 28.05 2.69
CA CYS A 14 15.18 26.70 2.17
C CYS A 14 13.99 26.07 2.90
N LEU A 15 12.79 26.17 2.33
CA LEU A 15 11.70 25.29 2.71
C LEU A 15 11.89 23.95 1.98
N PRO A 16 11.84 22.80 2.68
CA PRO A 16 11.86 21.51 2.01
C PRO A 16 10.57 21.36 1.20
N THR A 17 10.74 21.16 -0.10
CA THR A 17 9.64 20.79 -1.00
C THR A 17 9.22 19.38 -0.61
N PHE A 18 8.02 19.21 -0.06
CA PHE A 18 7.45 17.87 0.07
C PHE A 18 7.29 17.31 -1.34
N ALA A 19 7.92 16.16 -1.57
CA ALA A 19 7.97 15.50 -2.86
C ALA A 19 6.55 15.21 -3.37
N ASP A 20 6.22 15.78 -4.53
CA ASP A 20 5.17 15.27 -5.39
C ASP A 20 5.59 13.86 -5.84
N THR A 21 4.98 12.82 -5.28
CA THR A 21 5.14 11.47 -5.80
C THR A 21 4.50 11.43 -7.18
N SER A 22 5.31 11.49 -8.24
CA SER A 22 4.83 11.26 -9.59
C SER A 22 4.37 9.81 -9.67
N PRO A 23 3.13 9.51 -10.12
CA PRO A 23 2.67 8.14 -10.33
C PRO A 23 3.51 7.36 -11.37
N ALA A 24 4.45 8.02 -12.07
CA ALA A 24 5.45 7.35 -12.89
C ALA A 24 6.45 6.50 -12.08
N GLU A 25 6.61 6.75 -10.77
CA GLU A 25 7.65 6.13 -9.92
C GLU A 25 7.11 5.05 -8.97
N GLY A 26 5.79 4.79 -8.98
CA GLY A 26 5.15 3.85 -8.05
C GLY A 26 4.93 4.42 -6.65
N TYR A 27 4.55 3.55 -5.71
CA TYR A 27 4.33 3.95 -4.31
C TYR A 27 5.39 3.32 -3.41
N GLN A 28 6.24 4.19 -2.84
CA GLN A 28 7.25 3.79 -1.88
C GLN A 28 6.70 3.90 -0.47
N LEU A 29 6.68 2.77 0.24
CA LEU A 29 6.30 2.71 1.64
C LEU A 29 7.55 2.37 2.47
N PRO A 30 8.11 3.32 3.24
CA PRO A 30 9.25 3.04 4.12
C PRO A 30 8.94 1.96 5.15
N THR A 31 9.99 1.32 5.67
CA THR A 31 9.89 0.49 6.89
C THR A 31 9.22 1.28 8.01
N ASP A 32 8.50 0.59 8.89
CA ASP A 32 7.74 1.16 10.00
C ASP A 32 6.54 2.03 9.59
N THR A 33 6.21 2.13 8.30
CA THR A 33 4.95 2.75 7.86
C THR A 33 3.76 2.09 8.54
N VAL A 34 2.84 2.89 9.07
CA VAL A 34 1.61 2.41 9.70
C VAL A 34 0.41 2.79 8.84
N LEU A 35 -0.19 1.79 8.21
CA LEU A 35 -1.40 1.93 7.39
C LEU A 35 -2.64 1.65 8.24
N LYS A 36 -3.70 2.40 7.96
CA LYS A 36 -5.07 2.04 8.39
C LYS A 36 -5.71 1.25 7.27
N VAL A 37 -6.30 0.11 7.60
CA VAL A 37 -6.91 -0.79 6.63
C VAL A 37 -8.23 -1.34 7.13
N GLN A 38 -9.10 -1.73 6.21
CA GLN A 38 -10.35 -2.40 6.52
C GLN A 38 -10.43 -3.72 5.74
N VAL A 39 -10.97 -4.76 6.36
CA VAL A 39 -11.41 -5.94 5.58
C VAL A 39 -12.55 -5.55 4.67
N LEU A 40 -12.58 -6.12 3.46
CA LEU A 40 -13.69 -5.87 2.53
C LEU A 40 -15.00 -6.54 2.96
N MET A 41 -14.91 -7.64 3.69
CA MET A 41 -16.04 -8.43 4.14
C MET A 41 -15.76 -8.97 5.55
N ASP A 42 -16.83 -9.14 6.33
CA ASP A 42 -16.73 -9.77 7.64
C ASP A 42 -16.13 -11.18 7.53
N LYS A 43 -15.25 -11.52 8.47
CA LYS A 43 -14.61 -12.83 8.52
C LYS A 43 -14.46 -13.32 9.94
N ASN A 44 -15.03 -14.50 10.19
CA ASN A 44 -14.79 -15.28 11.39
C ASN A 44 -13.54 -16.14 11.19
N ILE A 45 -12.72 -16.23 12.24
CA ILE A 45 -11.47 -17.00 12.26
C ILE A 45 -11.46 -17.82 13.56
N SER A 46 -11.27 -19.12 13.44
CA SER A 46 -11.13 -20.00 14.62
C SER A 46 -9.67 -20.36 14.87
N GLN A 47 -9.34 -20.69 16.12
CA GLN A 47 -8.00 -21.19 16.47
C GLN A 47 -7.66 -22.46 15.67
N GLY A 48 -6.44 -22.51 15.13
CA GLY A 48 -5.99 -23.60 14.25
C GLY A 48 -6.40 -23.45 12.78
N GLU A 49 -7.21 -22.44 12.45
CA GLU A 49 -7.51 -22.05 11.07
C GLU A 49 -6.50 -21.00 10.57
N THR A 50 -6.18 -21.07 9.28
CA THR A 50 -5.57 -19.96 8.56
C THR A 50 -6.51 -19.54 7.43
N VAL A 51 -6.89 -18.26 7.43
CA VAL A 51 -7.66 -17.65 6.36
C VAL A 51 -6.68 -17.02 5.39
N SER A 52 -6.54 -17.61 4.21
CA SER A 52 -5.70 -17.07 3.16
C SER A 52 -6.45 -16.13 2.22
N HIS A 53 -5.69 -15.24 1.56
CA HIS A 53 -6.20 -14.31 0.54
C HIS A 53 -7.33 -13.38 1.04
N LEU A 54 -7.30 -13.03 2.32
CA LEU A 54 -8.16 -11.99 2.85
C LEU A 54 -7.84 -10.67 2.15
N LEU A 55 -8.87 -10.02 1.61
CA LEU A 55 -8.72 -8.76 0.91
C LEU A 55 -8.97 -7.59 1.87
N LEU A 56 -8.00 -6.67 1.89
CA LEU A 56 -8.07 -5.43 2.65
C LEU A 56 -8.01 -4.25 1.70
N LYS A 57 -8.62 -3.13 2.10
CA LYS A 57 -8.40 -1.82 1.48
C LYS A 57 -7.64 -0.91 2.44
N SER A 58 -6.75 -0.09 1.91
CA SER A 58 -6.15 1.02 2.66
C SER A 58 -7.17 2.13 2.85
N THR A 59 -7.30 2.66 4.06
CA THR A 59 -8.17 3.79 4.41
C THR A 59 -7.38 5.02 4.84
N GLY A 60 -6.07 4.88 5.04
CA GLY A 60 -5.18 6.00 5.36
C GLY A 60 -3.84 5.54 5.90
N SER A 61 -3.09 6.49 6.43
CA SER A 61 -1.77 6.28 7.02
C SER A 61 -1.59 7.16 8.25
N GLU A 62 -0.85 6.66 9.22
CA GLU A 62 -0.43 7.42 10.41
C GLU A 62 0.97 8.02 10.24
N THR A 63 1.75 7.51 9.27
CA THR A 63 3.15 7.90 9.04
C THR A 63 3.35 8.73 7.77
N GLY A 64 2.25 9.10 7.10
CA GLY A 64 2.23 9.99 5.93
C GLY A 64 2.42 9.31 4.58
N ALA A 65 3.12 8.16 4.51
CA ALA A 65 3.19 7.36 3.30
C ALA A 65 1.85 6.68 3.03
N THR A 66 1.26 6.92 1.86
CA THR A 66 -0.09 6.46 1.51
C THR A 66 -0.11 5.57 0.29
N LEU A 67 -1.16 4.76 0.21
CA LEU A 67 -1.56 4.03 -0.97
C LEU A 67 -2.77 4.73 -1.61
N PRO A 68 -2.95 4.68 -2.94
CA PRO A 68 -4.11 5.26 -3.60
C PRO A 68 -5.40 4.52 -3.18
N GLU A 69 -6.54 5.18 -3.38
CA GLU A 69 -7.86 4.71 -2.94
C GLU A 69 -8.20 3.30 -3.45
N ARG A 70 -7.78 2.97 -4.68
CA ARG A 70 -8.07 1.68 -5.34
C ARG A 70 -6.93 0.69 -5.19
N CYS A 71 -6.42 0.52 -3.97
CA CYS A 71 -5.50 -0.55 -3.61
C CYS A 71 -6.21 -1.67 -2.85
N LEU A 72 -5.93 -2.90 -3.28
CA LEU A 72 -6.26 -4.11 -2.58
C LEU A 72 -4.99 -4.73 -2.01
N LEU A 73 -5.01 -5.05 -0.73
CA LEU A 73 -3.95 -5.78 -0.05
C LEU A 73 -4.39 -7.22 0.12
N SER A 74 -3.51 -8.17 -0.19
CA SER A 74 -3.73 -9.58 0.08
C SER A 74 -3.08 -9.96 1.40
N ALA A 75 -3.85 -10.59 2.27
CA ALA A 75 -3.41 -10.95 3.60
C ALA A 75 -3.77 -12.39 3.96
N ASP A 76 -2.97 -12.95 4.86
CA ASP A 76 -3.31 -14.17 5.59
C ASP A 76 -3.62 -13.80 7.04
N ALA A 77 -4.63 -14.42 7.64
CA ALA A 77 -5.04 -14.18 9.01
C ALA A 77 -5.14 -15.50 9.79
N ALA A 78 -4.63 -15.49 11.01
CA ALA A 78 -4.64 -16.66 11.89
C ALA A 78 -4.62 -16.21 13.35
N ILE A 79 -5.08 -17.07 14.24
CA ILE A 79 -4.92 -16.87 15.68
C ILE A 79 -3.65 -17.58 16.13
N ASP A 80 -2.68 -16.82 16.63
CA ASP A 80 -1.42 -17.34 17.17
C ASP A 80 -1.19 -16.80 18.58
N GLN A 81 -0.81 -17.67 19.51
CA GLN A 81 -0.54 -17.34 20.92
C GLN A 81 -1.63 -16.48 21.59
N GLY A 82 -2.91 -16.74 21.28
CA GLY A 82 -4.04 -16.00 21.86
C GLY A 82 -4.21 -14.57 21.32
N LYS A 83 -3.66 -14.28 20.13
CA LYS A 83 -3.84 -13.02 19.43
C LYS A 83 -4.22 -13.29 17.98
N LEU A 84 -5.06 -12.42 17.42
CA LEU A 84 -5.24 -12.37 15.98
C LEU A 84 -3.97 -11.80 15.34
N SER A 85 -3.36 -12.57 14.46
CA SER A 85 -2.31 -12.16 13.54
C SER A 85 -2.91 -11.96 12.16
N LEU A 86 -2.41 -10.94 11.46
CA LEU A 86 -2.71 -10.70 10.06
C LEU A 86 -1.41 -10.26 9.39
N HIS A 87 -1.05 -10.91 8.30
CA HIS A 87 0.16 -10.67 7.53
C HIS A 87 -0.22 -10.31 6.10
N VAL A 88 0.17 -9.12 5.66
CA VAL A 88 0.01 -8.69 4.26
C VAL A 88 1.27 -9.02 3.50
N ASN A 89 1.10 -9.68 2.36
CA ASN A 89 2.21 -10.12 1.52
C ASN A 89 2.29 -9.38 0.17
N ARG A 90 1.22 -8.67 -0.24
CA ARG A 90 1.16 -8.02 -1.55
C ARG A 90 0.13 -6.89 -1.58
N ALA A 91 0.42 -5.85 -2.36
CA ALA A 91 -0.55 -4.83 -2.76
C ALA A 91 -0.73 -4.82 -4.27
N LEU A 92 -1.97 -4.62 -4.70
CA LEU A 92 -2.35 -4.38 -6.09
C LEU A 92 -3.21 -3.13 -6.15
N CYS A 93 -2.77 -2.13 -6.90
CA CYS A 93 -3.44 -0.85 -7.03
C CYS A 93 -3.78 -0.57 -8.49
N VAL A 94 -4.97 -0.02 -8.75
CA VAL A 94 -5.41 0.29 -10.11
C VAL A 94 -5.86 1.74 -10.19
N GLU A 95 -5.12 2.55 -10.94
CA GLU A 95 -5.45 3.95 -11.15
C GLU A 95 -6.54 4.15 -12.22
N PRO A 96 -7.27 5.30 -12.21
CA PRO A 96 -8.28 5.60 -13.22
C PRO A 96 -7.77 5.64 -14.66
N ASN A 97 -6.49 5.93 -14.85
CA ASN A 97 -5.80 5.92 -16.16
C ASN A 97 -5.52 4.49 -16.68
N GLY A 98 -5.84 3.45 -15.90
CA GLY A 98 -5.57 2.05 -16.24
C GLY A 98 -4.17 1.57 -15.89
N HIS A 99 -3.33 2.40 -15.27
CA HIS A 99 -2.07 1.95 -14.69
C HIS A 99 -2.34 1.00 -13.53
N ILE A 100 -1.60 -0.10 -13.52
CA ILE A 100 -1.66 -1.13 -12.48
C ILE A 100 -0.34 -1.07 -11.75
N PHE A 101 -0.37 -0.95 -10.43
CA PHE A 101 0.79 -1.01 -9.57
C PHE A 101 0.73 -2.27 -8.72
N ASP A 102 1.84 -2.97 -8.61
CA ASP A 102 1.92 -4.26 -7.93
C ASP A 102 3.24 -4.33 -7.16
N GLY A 103 3.18 -4.83 -5.93
CA GLY A 103 4.37 -4.92 -5.09
C GLY A 103 4.21 -5.89 -3.95
N VAL A 104 5.33 -6.49 -3.55
CA VAL A 104 5.42 -7.32 -2.37
C VAL A 104 5.42 -6.43 -1.14
N MET A 105 4.70 -6.87 -0.10
CA MET A 105 4.68 -6.23 1.19
C MET A 105 5.05 -7.21 2.29
N ASP A 106 5.58 -6.69 3.38
CA ASP A 106 5.76 -7.44 4.63
C ASP A 106 5.20 -6.55 5.74
N ALA A 107 3.91 -6.68 6.00
CA ALA A 107 3.22 -5.88 7.02
C ALA A 107 2.40 -6.77 7.95
N VAL A 108 2.38 -6.40 9.23
CA VAL A 108 1.70 -7.14 10.29
C VAL A 108 0.72 -6.26 11.04
N ILE A 109 -0.37 -6.86 11.52
CA ILE A 109 -1.30 -6.16 12.38
C ILE A 109 -0.67 -5.81 13.73
N ILE A 110 -0.94 -4.59 14.20
CA ILE A 110 -0.46 -4.09 15.47
C ILE A 110 -1.61 -3.55 16.34
N SER A 111 -1.45 -3.65 17.65
CA SER A 111 -2.35 -3.05 18.65
C SER A 111 -2.19 -1.53 18.71
N ASP A 112 -3.07 -0.86 19.45
CA ASP A 112 -2.97 0.58 19.73
C ASP A 112 -1.62 0.95 20.39
N SER A 113 -1.12 0.04 21.23
CA SER A 113 0.21 0.13 21.87
C SER A 113 1.39 -0.23 20.95
N GLY A 114 1.14 -0.58 19.68
CA GLY A 114 2.18 -0.90 18.69
C GLY A 114 2.75 -2.31 18.78
N ASN A 115 2.16 -3.19 19.60
CA ASN A 115 2.60 -4.58 19.71
C ASN A 115 2.02 -5.41 18.56
N GLN A 116 2.79 -6.40 18.08
CA GLN A 116 2.30 -7.32 17.05
C GLN A 116 1.14 -8.18 17.56
N GLY A 117 0.14 -8.33 16.69
CA GLY A 117 -1.09 -9.06 16.98
C GLY A 117 -2.07 -8.24 17.82
N VAL A 118 -3.36 -8.55 17.69
CA VAL A 118 -4.44 -7.82 18.37
C VAL A 118 -5.40 -8.76 19.08
N THR A 119 -5.93 -8.30 20.21
CA THR A 119 -6.98 -9.00 20.96
C THR A 119 -8.35 -8.37 20.82
N THR A 120 -8.43 -7.12 20.34
CA THR A 120 -9.68 -6.38 20.15
C THR A 120 -10.74 -7.12 19.29
N PRO A 121 -10.39 -7.75 18.16
CA PRO A 121 -11.37 -8.51 17.37
C PRO A 121 -11.64 -9.92 17.92
N CYS A 122 -11.02 -10.32 19.03
CA CYS A 122 -11.22 -11.65 19.60
C CYS A 122 -12.54 -11.77 20.34
N VAL A 123 -13.11 -12.97 20.30
CA VAL A 123 -14.31 -13.35 21.05
C VAL A 123 -13.90 -14.20 22.25
N GLY A 124 -14.35 -13.82 23.44
CA GLY A 124 -14.01 -14.48 24.69
C GLY A 124 -12.63 -14.10 25.26
N SER A 125 -12.27 -14.68 26.40
CA SER A 125 -11.07 -14.30 27.17
C SER A 125 -9.77 -14.94 26.68
N SER A 126 -9.84 -16.06 25.96
CA SER A 126 -8.66 -16.79 25.44
C SER A 126 -8.31 -16.47 23.98
N CYS A 127 -9.11 -15.64 23.30
CA CYS A 127 -9.01 -15.41 21.86
C CYS A 127 -8.92 -16.73 21.04
N ASN A 128 -9.83 -17.66 21.27
CA ASN A 128 -9.91 -18.88 20.44
C ASN A 128 -10.73 -18.66 19.16
N GLN A 129 -11.40 -17.52 19.06
CA GLN A 129 -12.14 -17.07 17.90
C GLN A 129 -11.91 -15.56 17.73
N ALA A 130 -11.92 -15.08 16.50
CA ALA A 130 -11.83 -13.67 16.17
C ALA A 130 -12.79 -13.32 15.02
N VAL A 131 -13.30 -12.09 15.05
CA VAL A 131 -14.17 -11.55 14.02
C VAL A 131 -13.53 -10.29 13.48
N LEU A 132 -13.07 -10.36 12.23
CA LEU A 132 -12.72 -9.18 11.46
C LEU A 132 -14.00 -8.60 10.84
N GLN A 133 -14.24 -7.32 11.04
CA GLN A 133 -15.48 -6.65 10.62
C GLN A 133 -15.20 -5.62 9.53
N ALA A 134 -16.00 -5.64 8.48
CA ALA A 134 -15.96 -4.64 7.43
C ALA A 134 -16.30 -3.27 8.00
N GLY A 135 -15.60 -2.24 7.52
CA GLY A 135 -15.77 -0.86 8.00
C GLY A 135 -15.03 -0.52 9.29
N VAL A 136 -14.39 -1.50 9.96
CA VAL A 136 -13.52 -1.26 11.12
C VAL A 136 -12.09 -1.09 10.65
N ASP A 137 -11.45 0.01 11.08
CA ASP A 137 -10.04 0.25 10.81
C ASP A 137 -9.15 -0.62 11.72
N TYR A 138 -8.21 -1.32 11.09
CA TYR A 138 -7.12 -2.04 11.70
C TYR A 138 -5.80 -1.37 11.33
N ARG A 139 -4.79 -1.49 12.20
CA ARG A 139 -3.47 -0.89 11.99
C ARG A 139 -2.49 -1.94 11.50
N LEU A 140 -1.88 -1.70 10.35
CA LEU A 140 -0.80 -2.53 9.81
C LEU A 140 0.51 -1.78 9.86
N LYS A 141 1.52 -2.39 10.44
CA LYS A 141 2.88 -1.88 10.42
C LYS A 141 3.73 -2.65 9.43
N LEU A 142 4.43 -1.94 8.56
CA LEU A 142 5.41 -2.53 7.65
C LEU A 142 6.68 -2.93 8.43
N ASN A 143 7.06 -4.20 8.32
CA ASN A 143 8.32 -4.73 8.85
C ASN A 143 9.51 -4.42 7.94
N LYS A 144 9.24 -4.21 6.65
CA LYS A 144 10.22 -3.86 5.62
C LYS A 144 9.62 -2.81 4.70
N SER A 145 10.49 -2.01 4.08
CA SER A 145 10.07 -1.11 3.01
C SER A 145 9.42 -1.91 1.88
N ALA A 146 8.35 -1.37 1.31
CA ALA A 146 7.66 -1.93 0.17
C ALA A 146 7.68 -0.95 -1.01
N ASP A 147 7.97 -1.49 -2.19
CA ASP A 147 7.91 -0.78 -3.46
C ASP A 147 6.72 -1.34 -4.25
N ILE A 148 5.68 -0.52 -4.42
CA ILE A 148 4.51 -0.87 -5.22
C ILE A 148 4.70 -0.21 -6.59
N ALA A 149 5.47 -0.89 -7.43
CA ALA A 149 5.95 -0.37 -8.70
C ALA A 149 4.88 -0.44 -9.80
N LEU A 150 5.03 0.41 -10.81
CA LEU A 150 4.19 0.36 -12.01
C LEU A 150 4.39 -0.97 -12.74
N GLY A 151 3.32 -1.76 -12.80
CA GLY A 151 3.24 -2.98 -13.58
C GLY A 151 3.13 -2.68 -15.07
N VAL A 152 3.86 -3.44 -15.89
CA VAL A 152 3.78 -3.31 -17.34
C VAL A 152 2.44 -3.84 -17.84
N ASN A 153 1.64 -2.97 -18.47
CA ASN A 153 0.42 -3.37 -19.15
C ASN A 153 0.76 -4.06 -20.48
N GLN A 154 0.91 -5.40 -20.46
CA GLN A 154 1.27 -6.19 -21.63
C GLN A 154 0.25 -6.05 -22.77
N THR A 155 -1.04 -5.88 -22.44
CA THR A 155 -2.09 -5.67 -23.44
C THR A 155 -1.94 -4.33 -24.16
N GLU A 156 -1.55 -3.29 -23.43
CA GLU A 156 -1.23 -1.99 -24.03
C GLU A 156 -0.01 -2.10 -24.95
N GLN A 157 1.04 -2.78 -24.52
CA GLN A 157 2.24 -3.00 -25.34
C GLN A 157 1.91 -3.73 -26.65
N ILE A 158 1.12 -4.79 -26.59
CA ILE A 158 0.65 -5.52 -27.78
C ILE A 158 -0.18 -4.61 -28.69
N ASN A 159 -1.05 -3.76 -28.11
CA ASN A 159 -1.85 -2.83 -28.91
C ASN A 159 -1.01 -1.73 -29.57
N ILE A 160 0.02 -1.21 -28.88
CA ILE A 160 0.99 -0.28 -29.46
C ILE A 160 1.72 -0.95 -30.63
N GLN A 161 2.22 -2.18 -30.42
CA GLN A 161 2.87 -2.96 -31.48
C GLN A 161 1.94 -3.17 -32.69
N ARG A 162 0.67 -3.53 -32.46
CA ARG A 162 -0.31 -3.71 -33.55
C ARG A 162 -0.61 -2.42 -34.30
N ARG A 163 -0.68 -1.27 -33.61
CA ARG A 163 -0.91 0.04 -34.25
C ARG A 163 0.30 0.51 -35.06
N ASN A 164 1.51 0.18 -34.61
CA ASN A 164 2.75 0.57 -35.26
C ASN A 164 3.25 -0.47 -36.27
N HIS A 165 2.58 -1.62 -36.37
CA HIS A 165 2.91 -2.63 -37.36
C HIS A 165 2.53 -2.12 -38.74
N THR A 166 3.53 -1.83 -39.55
CA THR A 166 3.35 -1.64 -40.99
C THR A 166 3.40 -3.03 -41.62
N PRO A 167 2.35 -3.50 -42.30
CA PRO A 167 2.38 -4.81 -42.95
C PRO A 167 3.48 -4.83 -44.01
N ASP A 168 4.32 -5.87 -43.99
CA ASP A 168 5.35 -6.07 -45.00
C ASP A 168 4.70 -6.16 -46.38
N ALA A 169 5.15 -5.32 -47.32
CA ALA A 169 4.70 -5.30 -48.72
C ALA A 169 5.07 -6.57 -49.53
N ALA A 170 5.53 -7.65 -48.85
CA ALA A 170 6.03 -8.87 -49.46
C ALA A 170 4.97 -9.97 -49.66
N ALA A 171 3.70 -9.76 -49.28
CA ALA A 171 2.64 -10.75 -49.46
C ALA A 171 1.77 -10.54 -50.72
N ALA A 172 2.19 -9.68 -51.65
CA ALA A 172 1.54 -9.48 -52.94
C ALA A 172 2.52 -9.84 -54.09
N GLN A 173 2.80 -11.13 -54.25
CA GLN A 173 3.32 -11.71 -55.49
C GLN A 173 2.57 -13.01 -55.77
#